data_AF-A0A7V9KWD8-F1
#
_entry.id   AF-A0A7V9KWD8-F1
#
_cell.length_a   1.000
_cell.length_b   1.000
_cell.length_c   1.000
_cell.angle_alpha   90.00
_cell.angle_beta   90.00
_cell.angle_gamma   90.00
#
_symmetry.space_group_name_H-M   'P 1'
#
loop_
_entity.id
_entity.type
_entity.pdbx_description
1 polymer ?
#
loop_
_entity_poly.entity_id
_entity_poly.type
_entity_poly.pdbx_seq_one_letter_code
_entity_poly.pdbx_strand_id
1 'polypeptide(L)'
;MRVRTQRCEPRLAAFAIAVVLGLQEGLLLAGLRAVSPTRIPSWLGVLTPVALVGTAAMTLVALRPRPGVWWLFGAGATIMVEGHGIHLAANALSHGRFGDAHVWDEVIGHHLLFAGVAVVFAAVFVALADRTLHVGRVGYLLAAAVGITLFNSYVEGATPVLGLATCAGFLVAGWQARRTPRGVLALVTFTTTLLLLLGWGAYWQGFPEFSDLGWI
;
A
#
# COMPACT_ATOMS: atom_id res chain seq x y z
N MET A 1 25.24 27.12 -3.86
CA MET A 1 23.92 26.71 -3.33
C MET A 1 24.12 25.43 -2.50
N ARG A 2 24.08 25.47 -1.16
CA ARG A 2 24.31 24.28 -0.34
C ARG A 2 23.07 23.40 -0.40
N VAL A 3 23.17 22.24 -1.05
CA VAL A 3 22.14 21.20 -0.99
C VAL A 3 22.06 20.73 0.46
N ARG A 4 21.05 21.17 1.20
CA ARG A 4 20.74 20.62 2.53
C ARG A 4 20.34 19.16 2.31
N THR A 5 21.23 18.24 2.66
CA THR A 5 20.92 16.82 2.83
C THR A 5 19.97 16.67 4.02
N GLN A 6 18.67 16.90 3.81
CA GLN A 6 17.66 16.59 4.82
C GLN A 6 17.51 15.07 4.90
N ARG A 7 17.77 14.51 6.09
CA ARG A 7 17.56 13.10 6.43
C ARG A 7 16.06 12.77 6.40
N CYS A 8 15.51 12.56 5.22
CA CYS A 8 14.15 12.03 5.03
C CYS A 8 14.13 10.49 5.03
N GLU A 9 15.28 9.84 4.88
CA GLU A 9 15.44 8.38 4.84
C GLU A 9 14.78 7.64 6.01
N PRO A 10 14.92 8.06 7.29
CA PRO A 10 14.28 7.33 8.39
C PRO A 10 12.75 7.39 8.33
N ARG A 11 12.19 8.49 7.83
CA ARG A 11 10.74 8.67 7.70
C ARG A 11 10.18 7.89 6.52
N LEU A 12 10.91 7.87 5.40
CA LEU A 12 10.57 7.04 4.25
C LEU A 12 10.65 5.54 4.60
N ALA A 13 11.65 5.14 5.39
CA ALA A 13 11.75 3.78 5.90
C ALA A 13 10.59 3.45 6.86
N ALA A 14 10.24 4.36 7.77
CA ALA A 14 9.08 4.19 8.65
C ALA A 14 7.77 4.07 7.85
N PHE A 15 7.61 4.84 6.78
CA PHE A 15 6.49 4.70 5.86
C PHE A 15 6.45 3.33 5.17
N ALA A 16 7.60 2.86 4.64
CA ALA A 16 7.69 1.53 4.05
C ALA A 16 7.33 0.42 5.06
N ILE A 17 7.81 0.53 6.30
CA ILE A 17 7.47 -0.40 7.38
C ILE A 17 5.98 -0.35 7.71
N ALA A 18 5.37 0.83 7.79
CA ALA A 18 3.94 0.98 8.03
C ALA A 18 3.10 0.36 6.92
N VAL A 19 3.52 0.46 5.66
CA VAL A 19 2.88 -0.25 4.55
C VAL A 19 3.00 -1.76 4.73
N VAL A 20 4.21 -2.27 4.96
CA VAL A 20 4.47 -3.71 5.09
C VAL A 20 3.67 -4.32 6.23
N LEU A 21 3.62 -3.67 7.39
CA LEU A 21 2.89 -4.18 8.55
C LEU A 21 1.39 -3.97 8.43
N GLY A 22 0.97 -2.78 7.98
CA GLY A 22 -0.44 -2.40 7.94
C GLY A 22 -1.24 -3.17 6.89
N LEU A 23 -0.71 -3.27 5.66
CA LEU A 23 -1.42 -3.98 4.58
C LEU A 23 -1.26 -5.51 4.64
N GLN A 24 -0.51 -6.04 5.60
CA GLN A 24 -0.42 -7.48 5.90
C GLN A 24 -1.21 -7.87 7.14
N GLU A 25 -2.06 -6.99 7.67
CA GLU A 25 -2.78 -7.23 8.92
C GLU A 25 -3.58 -8.55 8.89
N GLY A 26 -4.31 -8.83 7.80
CA GLY A 26 -5.09 -10.07 7.67
C GLY A 26 -4.24 -11.32 7.88
N LEU A 27 -3.09 -11.38 7.19
CA LEU A 27 -2.12 -12.47 7.31
C LEU A 27 -1.46 -12.53 8.69
N LEU A 28 -0.98 -11.38 9.20
CA LEU A 28 -0.23 -11.31 10.46
C LEU A 28 -1.10 -11.58 11.68
N LEU A 29 -2.39 -11.23 11.61
CA LEU A 29 -3.33 -11.35 12.72
C LEU A 29 -4.28 -12.54 12.59
N ALA A 30 -4.18 -13.37 11.54
CA ALA A 30 -5.05 -14.54 11.34
C ALA A 30 -5.12 -15.43 12.60
N GLY A 31 -3.96 -15.76 13.18
CA GLY A 31 -3.88 -16.54 14.41
C GLY A 31 -4.50 -15.85 15.63
N LEU A 32 -4.44 -14.52 15.72
CA LEU A 32 -5.01 -13.75 16.84
C LEU A 32 -6.55 -13.62 16.73
N ARG A 33 -7.06 -13.52 15.50
CA ARG A 33 -8.51 -13.49 15.22
C ARG A 33 -9.18 -14.82 15.61
N ALA A 34 -8.47 -15.93 15.52
CA ALA A 34 -8.97 -17.24 15.95
C ALA A 34 -9.19 -17.38 17.47
N VAL A 35 -8.50 -16.59 18.30
CA VAL A 35 -8.53 -16.70 19.79
C VAL A 35 -9.24 -15.55 20.50
N SER A 36 -9.43 -14.40 19.85
CA SER A 36 -10.16 -13.27 20.43
C SER A 36 -11.01 -12.55 19.37
N PRO A 37 -12.31 -12.82 19.30
CA PRO A 37 -13.11 -12.43 18.15
C PRO A 37 -13.40 -10.93 18.01
N THR A 38 -13.12 -10.04 18.98
CA THR A 38 -13.81 -8.72 18.95
C THR A 38 -13.10 -7.45 19.44
N ARG A 39 -11.85 -7.45 19.92
CA ARG A 39 -11.22 -6.15 20.32
C ARG A 39 -9.89 -5.87 19.67
N ILE A 40 -8.87 -6.71 19.90
CA ILE A 40 -7.51 -6.35 19.50
C ILE A 40 -7.35 -6.28 17.97
N PRO A 41 -7.81 -7.27 17.18
CA PRO A 41 -7.68 -7.19 15.72
C PRO A 41 -8.45 -6.01 15.13
N SER A 42 -9.64 -5.70 15.64
CA SER A 42 -10.44 -4.55 15.18
C SER A 42 -9.75 -3.20 15.47
N TRP A 43 -9.12 -3.06 16.64
CA TRP A 43 -8.36 -1.84 16.96
C TRP A 43 -7.09 -1.72 16.10
N LEU A 44 -6.41 -2.83 15.82
CA LEU A 44 -5.27 -2.84 14.90
C LEU A 44 -5.71 -2.47 13.48
N GLY A 45 -6.86 -2.98 13.05
CA GLY A 45 -7.62 -2.55 11.87
C GLY A 45 -7.73 -1.03 11.75
N VAL A 46 -8.19 -0.36 12.80
CA VAL A 46 -8.34 1.11 12.83
C VAL A 46 -6.99 1.82 12.81
N LEU A 47 -5.96 1.25 13.45
CA LEU A 47 -4.62 1.85 13.52
C LEU A 47 -3.85 1.75 12.20
N THR A 48 -4.11 0.73 11.38
CA THR A 48 -3.47 0.51 10.07
C THR A 48 -3.48 1.77 9.17
N PRO A 49 -4.65 2.36 8.83
CA PRO A 49 -4.68 3.54 7.98
C PRO A 49 -4.07 4.77 8.66
N VAL A 50 -4.19 4.90 9.99
CA VAL A 50 -3.58 5.99 10.77
C VAL A 50 -2.06 5.93 10.69
N ALA A 51 -1.47 4.74 10.86
CA ALA A 51 -0.03 4.55 10.80
C ALA A 51 0.50 4.82 9.38
N LEU A 52 -0.19 4.31 8.35
CA LEU A 52 0.23 4.48 6.96
C LEU A 52 0.12 5.95 6.51
N VAL A 53 -1.03 6.60 6.72
CA VAL A 53 -1.23 8.03 6.38
C VAL A 53 -0.32 8.90 7.22
N GLY A 54 -0.20 8.64 8.53
CA GLY A 54 0.65 9.43 9.42
C GLY A 54 2.12 9.37 9.03
N THR A 55 2.65 8.18 8.71
CA THR A 55 4.05 8.04 8.27
C THR A 55 4.30 8.59 6.88
N ALA A 56 3.33 8.51 5.96
CA ALA A 56 3.37 9.22 4.69
C ALA A 56 3.40 10.75 4.89
N ALA A 57 2.52 11.29 5.74
CA ALA A 57 2.48 12.72 6.06
C ALA A 57 3.79 13.19 6.69
N MET A 58 4.35 12.44 7.65
CA MET A 58 5.65 12.74 8.24
C MET A 58 6.77 12.77 7.17
N THR A 59 6.72 11.85 6.21
CA THR A 59 7.63 11.83 5.07
C THR A 59 7.47 13.11 4.24
N LEU A 60 6.24 13.50 3.90
CA LEU A 60 5.98 14.74 3.16
C LEU A 60 6.41 15.99 3.93
N VAL A 61 6.16 16.09 5.24
CA VAL A 61 6.64 17.21 6.07
C VAL A 61 8.17 17.36 5.97
N ALA A 62 8.89 16.24 6.00
CA ALA A 62 10.35 16.27 5.88
C ALA A 62 10.82 16.63 4.46
N LEU A 63 10.06 16.26 3.43
CA LEU A 63 10.35 16.58 2.04
C LEU A 63 9.94 18.01 1.65
N ARG A 64 9.07 18.67 2.43
CA ARG A 64 8.55 20.02 2.20
C ARG A 64 8.12 20.23 0.73
N PRO A 65 7.18 19.42 0.20
CA PRO A 65 6.80 19.49 -1.19
C PRO A 65 5.98 20.74 -1.49
N ARG A 66 5.74 20.99 -2.78
CA ARG A 66 4.84 22.06 -3.23
C ARG A 66 3.39 21.78 -2.78
N PRO A 67 2.54 22.82 -2.61
CA PRO A 67 1.15 22.65 -2.15
C PRO A 67 0.32 21.62 -2.93
N GLY A 68 0.53 21.50 -4.25
CA GLY A 68 -0.18 20.52 -5.07
C GLY A 68 0.03 19.06 -4.64
N VAL A 69 1.18 18.72 -4.05
CA VAL A 69 1.45 17.37 -3.55
C VAL A 69 0.65 17.08 -2.28
N TRP A 70 0.37 18.10 -1.45
CA TRP A 70 -0.50 17.95 -0.29
C TRP A 70 -1.95 17.70 -0.69
N TRP A 71 -2.43 18.32 -1.78
CA TRP A 71 -3.74 18.00 -2.34
C TRP A 71 -3.82 16.57 -2.86
N LEU A 72 -2.80 16.14 -3.61
CA LEU A 72 -2.72 14.76 -4.08
C LEU A 72 -2.69 13.76 -2.93
N PHE A 73 -1.87 14.03 -1.90
CA PHE A 73 -1.80 13.22 -0.69
C PHE A 73 -3.14 13.20 0.06
N GLY A 74 -3.77 14.35 0.25
CA GLY A 74 -5.07 14.46 0.94
C GLY A 74 -6.15 13.65 0.23
N ALA A 75 -6.25 13.77 -1.10
CA ALA A 75 -7.19 12.98 -1.89
C ALA A 75 -6.93 11.47 -1.75
N GLY A 76 -5.67 11.04 -1.88
CA GLY A 76 -5.31 9.63 -1.72
C GLY A 76 -5.59 9.10 -0.32
N ALA A 77 -5.23 9.87 0.72
CA ALA A 77 -5.46 9.50 2.11
C ALA A 77 -6.95 9.39 2.43
N THR A 78 -7.78 10.32 1.96
CA THR A 78 -9.24 10.25 2.12
C THR A 78 -9.80 9.00 1.44
N ILE A 79 -9.50 8.78 0.16
CA ILE A 79 -9.98 7.60 -0.58
C ILE A 79 -9.58 6.30 0.13
N MET A 80 -8.33 6.24 0.60
CA MET A 80 -7.80 5.08 1.31
C MET A 80 -8.51 4.82 2.64
N VAL A 81 -8.68 5.87 3.46
CA VAL A 81 -9.31 5.77 4.78
C VAL A 81 -10.80 5.40 4.64
N GLU A 82 -11.50 5.97 3.67
CA GLU A 82 -12.89 5.61 3.36
C GLU A 82 -13.00 4.15 2.93
N GLY A 83 -12.15 3.69 1.99
CA GLY A 83 -12.14 2.28 1.57
C GLY A 83 -11.89 1.31 2.71
N HIS A 84 -10.90 1.61 3.57
CA HIS A 84 -10.61 0.81 4.77
C HIS A 84 -11.74 0.87 5.81
N GLY A 85 -12.36 2.03 5.98
CA GLY A 85 -13.49 2.24 6.88
C GLY A 85 -14.72 1.44 6.45
N ILE A 86 -15.01 1.39 5.15
CA ILE A 86 -16.07 0.56 4.57
C ILE A 86 -15.79 -0.92 4.87
N HIS A 87 -14.57 -1.39 4.64
CA HIS A 87 -14.17 -2.77 4.94
C HIS A 87 -14.36 -3.12 6.42
N LEU A 88 -13.92 -2.26 7.34
CA LEU A 88 -14.13 -2.47 8.77
C LEU A 88 -15.61 -2.43 9.18
N ALA A 89 -16.39 -1.52 8.59
CA ALA A 89 -17.82 -1.41 8.86
C ALA A 89 -18.59 -2.64 8.34
N ALA A 90 -18.26 -3.13 7.15
CA ALA A 90 -18.87 -4.33 6.59
C ALA A 90 -18.54 -5.56 7.43
N ASN A 91 -17.27 -5.77 7.81
CA ASN A 91 -16.89 -6.82 8.76
C ASN A 91 -17.66 -6.75 10.09
N ALA A 92 -17.99 -5.55 10.58
CA ALA A 92 -18.78 -5.38 11.80
C ALA A 92 -20.28 -5.69 11.58
N LEU A 93 -20.82 -5.42 10.40
CA LEU A 93 -22.22 -5.66 10.03
C LEU A 93 -22.50 -7.10 9.60
N SER A 94 -21.50 -7.79 9.04
CA SER A 94 -21.68 -9.09 8.38
C SER A 94 -20.68 -10.14 8.85
N HIS A 95 -21.17 -11.05 9.71
CA HIS A 95 -20.90 -12.47 9.50
C HIS A 95 -21.83 -13.01 8.39
N GLY A 96 -21.71 -12.49 7.16
CA GLY A 96 -22.36 -13.04 5.96
C GLY A 96 -23.89 -12.94 5.82
N ARG A 97 -24.58 -12.08 6.58
CA ARG A 97 -26.08 -12.06 6.58
C ARG A 97 -26.74 -11.17 5.52
N PHE A 98 -26.01 -10.28 4.85
CA PHE A 98 -26.59 -9.32 3.90
C PHE A 98 -25.71 -9.19 2.65
N GLY A 99 -26.26 -9.51 1.47
CA GLY A 99 -25.51 -9.51 0.20
C GLY A 99 -24.95 -8.12 -0.19
N ASP A 100 -25.65 -7.04 0.17
CA ASP A 100 -25.18 -5.68 -0.12
C ASP A 100 -23.91 -5.31 0.65
N ALA A 101 -23.71 -5.85 1.86
CA ALA A 101 -22.52 -5.60 2.65
C ALA A 101 -21.26 -6.14 1.96
N HIS A 102 -21.35 -7.31 1.35
CA HIS A 102 -20.24 -7.92 0.60
C HIS A 102 -19.84 -7.10 -0.62
N VAL A 103 -20.80 -6.53 -1.37
CA VAL A 103 -20.47 -5.66 -2.51
C VAL A 103 -19.73 -4.40 -2.05
N TRP A 104 -20.20 -3.78 -0.98
CA TRP A 104 -19.53 -2.60 -0.42
C TRP A 104 -18.14 -2.92 0.11
N ASP A 105 -17.96 -4.08 0.74
CA ASP A 105 -16.68 -4.53 1.28
C ASP A 105 -15.69 -4.93 0.17
N GLU A 106 -15.98 -6.06 -0.48
CA GLU A 106 -15.03 -6.78 -1.33
C GLU A 106 -14.82 -6.09 -2.67
N VAL A 107 -15.85 -5.42 -3.18
CA VAL A 107 -15.75 -4.71 -4.46
C VAL A 107 -15.38 -3.27 -4.21
N ILE A 108 -16.25 -2.49 -3.54
CA ILE A 108 -16.05 -1.03 -3.48
C ILE A 108 -14.92 -0.67 -2.49
N GLY A 109 -14.93 -1.25 -1.30
CA GLY A 109 -13.99 -0.97 -0.22
C GLY A 109 -12.56 -1.25 -0.62
N HIS A 110 -12.27 -2.45 -1.15
CA HIS A 110 -10.93 -2.81 -1.63
C HIS A 110 -10.45 -1.94 -2.80
N HIS A 111 -11.30 -1.64 -3.78
CA HIS A 111 -10.90 -0.77 -4.90
C HIS A 111 -10.56 0.64 -4.42
N LEU A 112 -11.38 1.22 -3.52
CA LEU A 112 -11.08 2.53 -2.92
C LEU A 112 -9.81 2.47 -2.09
N LEU A 113 -9.66 1.47 -1.21
CA LEU A 113 -8.48 1.29 -0.38
C LEU A 113 -7.19 1.32 -1.23
N PHE A 114 -7.09 0.43 -2.21
CA PHE A 114 -5.85 0.31 -2.98
C PHE A 114 -5.65 1.42 -4.02
N ALA A 115 -6.71 2.02 -4.56
CA ALA A 115 -6.59 3.23 -5.36
C ALA A 115 -6.05 4.39 -4.52
N GLY A 116 -6.54 4.54 -3.29
CA GLY A 116 -6.04 5.51 -2.32
C GLY A 116 -4.56 5.29 -1.98
N VAL A 117 -4.16 4.04 -1.71
CA VAL A 117 -2.74 3.67 -1.52
C VAL A 117 -1.90 4.09 -2.73
N ALA A 118 -2.33 3.78 -3.95
CA ALA A 118 -1.62 4.16 -5.17
C ALA A 118 -1.44 5.68 -5.30
N VAL A 119 -2.46 6.46 -4.95
CA VAL A 119 -2.40 7.94 -4.97
C VAL A 119 -1.46 8.48 -3.87
N VAL A 120 -1.47 7.89 -2.66
CA VAL A 120 -0.51 8.24 -1.60
C VAL A 120 0.93 7.95 -2.05
N PHE A 121 1.17 6.81 -2.68
CA PHE A 121 2.47 6.48 -3.28
C PHE A 121 2.87 7.50 -4.36
N ALA A 122 1.91 7.95 -5.18
CA ALA A 122 2.17 8.95 -6.21
C ALA A 122 2.58 10.29 -5.59
N ALA A 123 1.91 10.71 -4.51
CA ALA A 123 2.28 11.91 -3.76
C ALA A 123 3.70 11.83 -3.20
N VAL A 124 4.07 10.71 -2.58
CA VAL A 124 5.44 10.49 -2.07
C VAL A 124 6.45 10.45 -3.23
N PHE A 125 6.15 9.76 -4.32
CA PHE A 125 7.02 9.66 -5.50
C PHE A 125 7.30 11.04 -6.14
N VAL A 126 6.26 11.88 -6.26
CA VAL A 126 6.37 13.25 -6.76
C VAL A 126 7.16 14.12 -5.78
N ALA A 127 6.93 14.00 -4.47
CA ALA A 127 7.66 14.75 -3.45
C ALA A 127 9.18 14.48 -3.46
N LEU A 128 9.60 13.29 -3.90
CA LEU A 128 11.00 12.90 -3.97
C LEU A 128 11.73 13.42 -5.23
N ALA A 129 11.03 14.12 -6.16
CA ALA A 129 11.60 14.52 -7.45
C ALA A 129 12.90 15.33 -7.35
N ASP A 130 12.92 16.29 -6.43
CA ASP A 130 14.02 17.26 -6.28
C ASP A 130 14.93 16.91 -5.10
N ARG A 131 14.97 15.63 -4.71
CA ARG A 131 15.66 15.18 -3.48
C ARG A 131 16.74 14.14 -3.81
N THR A 132 17.93 14.37 -3.25
CA THR A 132 18.99 13.37 -3.22
C THR A 132 18.73 12.44 -2.03
N LEU A 133 18.54 11.15 -2.30
CA LEU A 133 18.39 10.12 -1.28
C LEU A 133 19.61 9.19 -1.33
N HIS A 134 20.09 8.76 -0.17
CA HIS A 134 21.01 7.65 -0.10
C HIS A 134 20.22 6.37 0.16
N VAL A 135 20.07 5.54 -0.87
CA VAL A 135 19.37 4.25 -0.77
C VAL A 135 20.42 3.16 -0.57
N GLY A 136 20.64 2.79 0.69
CA GLY A 136 21.46 1.63 1.04
C GLY A 136 20.73 0.31 0.81
N ARG A 137 21.42 -0.81 1.07
CA ARG A 137 20.88 -2.18 0.92
C ARG A 137 19.53 -2.38 1.63
N VAL A 138 19.42 -1.87 2.86
CA VAL A 138 18.17 -1.92 3.65
C VAL A 138 17.02 -1.20 2.94
N GLY A 139 17.29 -0.07 2.27
CA GLY A 139 16.27 0.66 1.52
C GLY A 139 15.72 -0.15 0.34
N TYR A 140 16.57 -0.87 -0.38
CA TYR A 140 16.13 -1.78 -1.45
C TYR A 140 15.36 -2.99 -0.93
N LEU A 141 15.78 -3.56 0.21
CA LEU A 141 15.03 -4.64 0.86
C LEU A 141 13.63 -4.19 1.28
N LEU A 142 13.53 -2.99 1.89
CA LEU A 142 12.22 -2.41 2.24
C LEU A 142 11.37 -2.13 1.00
N ALA A 143 11.96 -1.63 -0.10
CA ALA A 143 11.25 -1.41 -1.35
C ALA A 143 10.70 -2.72 -1.94
N ALA A 144 11.49 -3.80 -1.92
CA ALA A 144 11.04 -5.12 -2.37
C ALA A 144 9.98 -5.71 -1.43
N ALA A 145 10.12 -5.55 -0.11
CA ALA A 145 9.13 -5.97 0.87
C ALA A 145 7.78 -5.27 0.66
N VAL A 146 7.79 -3.96 0.42
CA VAL A 146 6.58 -3.21 0.00
C VAL A 146 5.99 -3.81 -1.27
N GLY A 147 6.83 -4.22 -2.23
CA GLY A 147 6.37 -4.85 -3.47
C GLY A 147 5.65 -6.18 -3.25
N ILE A 148 6.18 -7.03 -2.36
CA ILE A 148 5.54 -8.28 -1.92
C ILE A 148 4.22 -7.99 -1.20
N THR A 149 4.22 -7.01 -0.29
CA THR A 149 3.01 -6.60 0.43
C THR A 149 1.92 -6.16 -0.54
N LEU A 150 2.24 -5.31 -1.52
CA LEU A 150 1.27 -4.88 -2.53
C LEU A 150 0.72 -6.07 -3.34
N PHE A 151 1.57 -7.01 -3.74
CA PHE A 151 1.13 -8.24 -4.42
C PHE A 151 0.12 -8.99 -3.56
N ASN A 152 0.46 -9.27 -2.30
CA ASN A 152 -0.42 -9.98 -1.38
C ASN A 152 -1.76 -9.26 -1.22
N SER A 153 -1.72 -7.92 -1.06
CA SER A 153 -2.94 -7.12 -0.88
C SER A 153 -3.82 -7.08 -2.13
N TYR A 154 -3.24 -6.98 -3.33
CA TYR A 154 -4.02 -6.99 -4.58
C TYR A 154 -4.65 -8.36 -4.87
N VAL A 155 -3.95 -9.45 -4.53
CA VAL A 155 -4.49 -10.80 -4.68
C VAL A 155 -5.61 -11.02 -3.66
N GLU A 156 -5.34 -10.81 -2.37
CA GLU A 156 -6.32 -11.08 -1.32
C GLU A 156 -7.51 -10.12 -1.34
N GLY A 157 -7.32 -8.87 -1.78
CA GLY A 157 -8.43 -7.95 -1.92
C GLY A 157 -9.07 -7.98 -3.30
N ALA A 158 -9.01 -9.12 -4.01
CA ALA A 158 -9.65 -9.37 -5.31
C ALA A 158 -9.47 -8.26 -6.37
N THR A 159 -8.34 -7.55 -6.35
CA THR A 159 -8.07 -6.36 -7.18
C THR A 159 -6.82 -6.47 -8.06
N PRO A 160 -6.53 -7.63 -8.69
CA PRO A 160 -5.29 -7.83 -9.46
C PRO A 160 -5.19 -6.89 -10.66
N VAL A 161 -6.31 -6.56 -11.32
CA VAL A 161 -6.33 -5.65 -12.46
C VAL A 161 -5.90 -4.23 -12.06
N LEU A 162 -6.37 -3.75 -10.90
CA LEU A 162 -5.93 -2.49 -10.33
C LEU A 162 -4.44 -2.54 -9.96
N GLY A 163 -3.97 -3.67 -9.43
CA GLY A 163 -2.55 -3.91 -9.17
C GLY A 163 -1.68 -3.83 -10.43
N LEU A 164 -2.10 -4.47 -11.52
CA LEU A 164 -1.42 -4.42 -12.81
C LEU A 164 -1.38 -2.99 -13.38
N ALA A 165 -2.50 -2.27 -13.33
CA ALA A 165 -2.58 -0.87 -13.77
C ALA A 165 -1.65 0.03 -12.93
N THR A 166 -1.62 -0.16 -11.62
CA THR A 166 -0.74 0.56 -10.70
C THR A 166 0.73 0.27 -11.03
N CYS A 167 1.10 -1.00 -11.22
CA CYS A 167 2.44 -1.39 -11.63
C CYS A 167 2.84 -0.72 -12.95
N ALA A 168 1.98 -0.76 -13.97
CA ALA A 168 2.26 -0.12 -15.26
C ALA A 168 2.55 1.39 -15.10
N GLY A 169 1.70 2.11 -14.35
CA GLY A 169 1.88 3.54 -14.09
C GLY A 169 3.20 3.87 -13.40
N PHE A 170 3.52 3.17 -12.30
CA PHE A 170 4.74 3.42 -11.56
C PHE A 170 6.02 2.89 -12.23
N LEU A 171 5.94 1.82 -13.04
CA LEU A 171 7.08 1.36 -13.83
C LEU A 171 7.41 2.36 -14.93
N VAL A 172 6.41 2.93 -15.62
CA VAL A 172 6.63 4.01 -16.60
C VAL A 172 7.25 5.22 -15.92
N ALA A 173 6.67 5.69 -14.82
CA ALA A 173 7.20 6.84 -14.07
C ALA A 173 8.61 6.57 -13.50
N GLY A 174 8.83 5.37 -12.96
CA GLY A 174 10.11 4.91 -12.42
C GLY A 174 11.18 4.82 -13.50
N TRP A 175 10.83 4.32 -14.69
CA TRP A 175 11.72 4.25 -15.86
C TRP A 175 12.12 5.63 -16.39
N GLN A 176 11.16 6.56 -16.47
CA GLN A 176 11.42 7.96 -16.80
C GLN A 176 12.38 8.59 -15.79
N ALA A 177 12.26 8.22 -14.52
CA ALA A 177 13.12 8.70 -13.43
C ALA A 177 14.30 7.76 -13.07
N ARG A 178 14.66 6.77 -13.91
CA ARG A 178 15.57 5.66 -13.56
C ARG A 178 16.97 6.05 -13.11
N ARG A 179 17.41 7.26 -13.43
CA ARG A 179 18.70 7.83 -13.01
C ARG A 179 18.64 8.49 -11.63
N THR A 180 17.51 8.41 -10.94
CA THR A 180 17.27 9.01 -9.63
C THR A 180 16.90 7.92 -8.61
N PRO A 181 17.22 8.11 -7.31
CA PRO A 181 16.85 7.14 -6.29
C PRO A 181 15.35 6.83 -6.22
N ARG A 182 14.47 7.83 -6.41
CA ARG A 182 13.02 7.60 -6.45
C ARG A 182 12.59 6.67 -7.58
N GLY A 183 13.23 6.78 -8.75
CA GLY A 183 12.93 5.95 -9.91
C GLY A 183 13.37 4.52 -9.67
N VAL A 184 14.55 4.33 -9.10
CA VAL A 184 15.05 2.99 -8.74
C VAL A 184 14.17 2.34 -7.67
N LEU A 185 13.78 3.07 -6.61
CA LEU A 185 12.87 2.55 -5.59
C LEU A 185 11.53 2.11 -6.20
N ALA A 186 10.92 2.95 -7.05
CA ALA A 186 9.69 2.58 -7.75
C ALA A 186 9.88 1.34 -8.64
N LEU A 187 10.98 1.27 -9.41
CA LEU A 187 11.27 0.11 -10.24
C LEU A 187 11.43 -1.16 -9.39
N VAL A 188 12.15 -1.11 -8.27
CA VAL A 188 12.31 -2.28 -7.38
C VAL A 188 10.96 -2.73 -6.81
N THR A 189 10.19 -1.81 -6.24
CA THR A 189 8.88 -2.12 -5.65
C THR A 189 7.92 -2.70 -6.69
N PHE A 190 7.67 -1.98 -7.78
CA PHE A 190 6.63 -2.35 -8.74
C PHE A 190 7.06 -3.44 -9.73
N THR A 191 8.36 -3.66 -9.95
CA THR A 191 8.80 -4.87 -10.66
C THR A 191 8.59 -6.11 -9.79
N THR A 192 8.87 -6.01 -8.48
CA THR A 192 8.60 -7.11 -7.55
C THR A 192 7.11 -7.46 -7.54
N THR A 193 6.24 -6.47 -7.39
CA THR A 193 4.78 -6.68 -7.43
C THR A 193 4.32 -7.27 -8.77
N LEU A 194 4.79 -6.71 -9.88
CA LEU A 194 4.39 -7.18 -11.22
C LEU A 194 4.80 -8.63 -11.47
N LEU A 195 6.05 -9.00 -11.15
CA LEU A 195 6.53 -10.36 -11.37
C LEU A 195 5.73 -11.38 -10.56
N LEU A 196 5.37 -11.04 -9.32
CA LEU A 196 4.54 -11.90 -8.48
C LEU A 196 3.11 -12.00 -9.01
N LEU A 197 2.48 -10.88 -9.40
CA LEU A 197 1.14 -10.90 -10.00
C LEU A 197 1.11 -11.73 -11.29
N LEU A 198 2.08 -11.54 -12.19
CA LEU A 198 2.16 -12.31 -13.44
C LEU A 198 2.42 -13.79 -13.17
N GLY A 199 3.32 -14.11 -12.24
CA GLY A 199 3.62 -15.48 -11.84
C GLY A 199 2.40 -16.18 -11.24
N TRP A 200 1.69 -15.51 -10.33
CA TRP A 200 0.46 -16.02 -9.72
C TRP A 200 -0.63 -16.24 -10.77
N GLY A 201 -0.88 -15.21 -11.59
CA GLY A 201 -1.86 -15.24 -12.69
C GLY A 201 -1.61 -16.40 -13.67
N ALA A 202 -0.35 -16.59 -14.06
CA ALA A 202 0.03 -17.66 -14.97
C ALA A 202 -0.06 -19.05 -14.32
N TYR A 203 0.36 -19.18 -13.05
CA TYR A 203 0.34 -20.46 -12.34
C TYR A 203 -1.09 -20.97 -12.11
N TRP A 204 -2.00 -20.10 -11.67
CA TRP A 204 -3.39 -20.45 -11.37
C TRP A 204 -4.35 -20.30 -12.54
N GLN A 205 -3.89 -19.80 -13.69
CA GLN A 205 -4.75 -19.44 -14.84
C GLN A 205 -5.88 -18.48 -14.44
N GLY A 206 -5.58 -17.57 -13.52
CA GLY A 206 -6.53 -16.69 -12.84
C GLY A 206 -5.90 -16.06 -11.60
N PHE A 207 -6.69 -15.33 -10.82
CA PHE A 207 -6.21 -14.68 -9.59
C PHE A 207 -7.08 -15.11 -8.40
N PRO A 208 -7.03 -16.40 -8.00
CA PRO A 208 -7.70 -16.82 -6.77
C PRO A 208 -7.08 -16.08 -5.57
N GLU A 209 -7.92 -15.76 -4.59
CA GLU A 209 -7.49 -15.20 -3.31
C GLU A 209 -6.72 -16.27 -2.51
N PHE A 210 -5.93 -15.88 -1.51
CA PHE A 210 -5.25 -16.88 -0.67
C PHE A 210 -6.25 -17.61 0.23
N SER A 211 -7.30 -16.91 0.66
CA SER A 211 -8.44 -17.46 1.40
C SER A 211 -9.20 -18.51 0.59
N ASP A 212 -9.41 -18.31 -0.71
CA ASP A 212 -10.00 -19.32 -1.62
C ASP A 212 -9.21 -20.63 -1.66
N LEU A 213 -7.89 -20.53 -1.47
CA LEU A 213 -6.97 -21.67 -1.43
C LEU A 213 -6.80 -22.28 -0.03
N GLY A 214 -7.43 -21.69 0.98
CA GLY A 214 -7.34 -22.11 2.39
C GLY A 214 -5.96 -21.87 3.01
N TRP A 215 -5.18 -20.91 2.51
CA TRP A 215 -3.86 -20.59 3.05
C TRP A 215 -3.93 -19.67 4.28
N ILE A 216 -5.02 -18.92 4.39
CA ILE A 216 -5.32 -18.00 5.51
C ILE A 216 -6.80 -18.05 5.88
#